data_AF-A0A7Z1IL20-F1
#
_entry.id   AF-A0A7Z1IL20-F1
#
_cell.length_a   1.000
_cell.length_b   1.000
_cell.length_c   1.000
_cell.angle_alpha   90.00
_cell.angle_beta   90.00
_cell.angle_gamma   90.00
#
_symmetry.space_group_name_H-M   'P 1'
#
loop_
_entity.id
_entity.type
_entity.pdbx_description
1 polymer ?
#
loop_
_entity_poly.entity_id
_entity_poly.type
_entity_poly.pdbx_seq_one_letter_code
_entity_poly.pdbx_strand_id
1 'polypeptide(L)'
;MLALAAVVLSGCKVSATSGDRYYEEPSYSRGYFLDARDTGRYFPSESWSLNHEAEVCIGETLYFETADGRVRVYGSSAYSENTFRAAATELNTRIDGVLNRFKMTWRDFVDERSAEAPYPERLTGCLSSRVTNANLASGTLAAVAIAPYHRSWPYEAGQIFTHELAHYVQENLSRYNAAVPLLPYWFAEGQAALVAGDPVAPAYQHYDYSPLRDATRSEAGNVSYRFEHYALAYRYLEQANGALTMTLLLDLVQYMDWTGDYRGEISTGESRAFVEAFDAMELVDHRGRYLSFGRFYAEYHELVGM
;
A
#
# COMPACT_ATOMS: atom_id res chain seq x y z
N MET A 1 -51.55 -14.29 -25.81
CA MET A 1 -50.58 -13.19 -25.87
C MET A 1 -49.87 -13.11 -24.54
N LEU A 2 -48.53 -13.15 -24.62
CA LEU A 2 -47.47 -12.82 -23.66
C LEU A 2 -47.77 -12.70 -22.15
N ALA A 3 -47.06 -13.56 -21.41
CA ALA A 3 -46.64 -13.40 -20.03
C ALA A 3 -45.51 -12.34 -19.89
N LEU A 4 -45.30 -11.84 -18.68
CA LEU A 4 -43.94 -11.78 -18.12
C LEU A 4 -43.99 -12.00 -16.61
N ALA A 5 -43.34 -13.08 -16.19
CA ALA A 5 -43.18 -13.54 -14.83
C ALA A 5 -41.93 -12.95 -14.20
N ALA A 6 -42.00 -12.68 -12.90
CA ALA A 6 -40.85 -12.40 -12.06
C ALA A 6 -39.93 -13.63 -12.00
N VAL A 7 -38.62 -13.43 -12.22
CA VAL A 7 -37.60 -14.43 -11.95
C VAL A 7 -36.81 -13.98 -10.73
N VAL A 8 -37.00 -14.74 -9.65
CA VAL A 8 -36.13 -14.76 -8.48
C VAL A 8 -34.88 -15.54 -8.86
N LEU A 9 -33.71 -14.90 -8.84
CA LEU A 9 -32.44 -15.59 -9.03
C LEU A 9 -31.98 -16.20 -7.70
N SER A 10 -32.17 -17.51 -7.60
CA SER A 10 -31.57 -18.40 -6.61
C SER A 10 -30.05 -18.51 -6.82
N GLY A 11 -29.30 -18.50 -5.72
CA GLY A 11 -27.85 -18.66 -5.70
C GLY A 11 -27.36 -20.00 -6.23
N CYS A 12 -26.17 -19.98 -6.84
CA CYS A 12 -25.38 -21.16 -7.14
C CYS A 12 -24.36 -21.38 -6.03
N LYS A 13 -24.71 -22.23 -5.07
CA LYS A 13 -23.77 -22.90 -4.16
C LYS A 13 -23.32 -24.18 -4.85
N VAL A 14 -22.08 -24.23 -5.31
CA VAL A 14 -21.49 -25.44 -5.90
C VAL A 14 -21.20 -26.44 -4.77
N SER A 15 -21.90 -27.57 -4.79
CA SER A 15 -21.59 -28.74 -3.97
C SER A 15 -20.31 -29.40 -4.49
N ALA A 16 -19.23 -29.32 -3.74
CA ALA A 16 -18.03 -30.12 -3.97
C ALA A 16 -18.11 -31.42 -3.16
N THR A 17 -18.10 -32.53 -3.88
CA THR A 17 -17.97 -33.91 -3.43
C THR A 17 -16.73 -34.12 -2.55
N SER A 18 -16.90 -34.94 -1.52
CA SER A 18 -15.84 -35.42 -0.62
C SER A 18 -14.76 -36.19 -1.40
N GLY A 19 -13.60 -35.57 -1.58
CA GLY A 19 -12.36 -36.24 -1.97
C GLY A 19 -11.31 -35.97 -0.90
N ASP A 20 -10.63 -37.02 -0.45
CA ASP A 20 -9.53 -36.96 0.50
C ASP A 20 -8.52 -35.89 0.09
N ARG A 21 -8.50 -34.77 0.83
CA ARG A 21 -7.48 -33.73 0.66
C ARG A 21 -6.21 -34.22 1.33
N TYR A 22 -5.26 -34.67 0.53
CA TYR A 22 -3.85 -34.54 0.89
C TYR A 22 -3.61 -33.08 1.28
N TYR A 23 -3.18 -32.84 2.52
CA TYR A 23 -2.67 -31.54 2.92
C TYR A 23 -1.38 -31.32 2.12
N GLU A 24 -1.45 -30.56 1.02
CA GLU A 24 -0.26 -29.95 0.44
C GLU A 24 0.36 -29.06 1.53
N GLU A 25 1.61 -29.35 1.91
CA GLU A 25 2.33 -28.42 2.75
C GLU A 25 2.42 -27.05 2.04
N PRO A 26 2.23 -25.94 2.76
CA PRO A 26 2.35 -24.62 2.16
C PRO A 26 3.74 -24.46 1.55
N SER A 27 3.78 -24.21 0.24
CA SER A 27 5.03 -23.98 -0.49
C SER A 27 5.61 -22.62 -0.10
N TYR A 28 6.45 -22.59 0.93
CA TYR A 28 7.17 -21.39 1.34
C TYR A 28 8.31 -21.04 0.37
N SER A 29 8.61 -19.74 0.29
CA SER A 29 9.83 -19.24 -0.36
C SER A 29 11.07 -19.93 0.21
N ARG A 30 11.97 -20.33 -0.69
CA ARG A 30 13.29 -20.84 -0.32
C ARG A 30 14.15 -19.70 0.23
N GLY A 31 15.08 -20.02 1.11
CA GLY A 31 15.93 -19.03 1.76
C GLY A 31 16.68 -19.59 2.97
N TYR A 32 17.32 -18.68 3.71
CA TYR A 32 18.27 -18.98 4.77
C TYR A 32 17.93 -18.25 6.06
N PHE A 33 18.09 -18.93 7.20
CA PHE A 33 18.11 -18.27 8.49
C PHE A 33 19.53 -17.81 8.80
N LEU A 34 19.64 -16.54 9.14
CA LEU A 34 20.91 -15.85 9.34
C LEU A 34 20.82 -14.98 10.60
N ASP A 35 21.97 -14.63 11.15
CA ASP A 35 22.09 -13.73 12.28
C ASP A 35 22.80 -12.44 11.85
N ALA A 36 22.24 -11.30 12.21
CA ALA A 36 22.79 -9.98 11.94
C ALA A 36 24.15 -9.77 12.60
N ARG A 37 24.43 -10.45 13.72
CA ARG A 37 25.74 -10.40 14.40
C ARG A 37 26.86 -11.06 13.58
N ASP A 38 26.51 -12.08 12.79
CA ASP A 38 27.44 -12.78 11.93
C ASP A 38 27.57 -12.08 10.56
N THR A 39 26.46 -11.56 10.06
CA THR A 39 26.37 -11.00 8.71
C THR A 39 26.58 -9.49 8.64
N GLY A 40 26.54 -8.78 9.77
CA GLY A 40 26.57 -7.31 9.85
C GLY A 40 25.30 -6.62 9.34
N ARG A 41 24.27 -7.39 8.97
CA ARG A 41 23.05 -6.91 8.30
C ARG A 41 21.94 -6.73 9.32
N TYR A 42 21.93 -5.60 10.01
CA TYR A 42 20.94 -5.29 11.05
C TYR A 42 19.63 -4.73 10.47
N PHE A 43 18.55 -4.88 11.22
CA PHE A 43 17.27 -4.22 10.94
C PHE A 43 17.46 -2.69 10.98
N PRO A 44 16.75 -1.90 10.14
CA PRO A 44 16.79 -0.44 10.20
C PRO A 44 16.50 0.09 11.61
N SER A 45 17.28 1.06 12.07
CA SER A 45 17.14 1.65 13.42
C SER A 45 16.63 3.09 13.42
N GLU A 46 16.45 3.68 12.24
CA GLU A 46 16.04 5.08 12.09
C GLU A 46 14.53 5.23 12.28
N SER A 47 14.11 5.68 13.47
CA SER A 47 12.69 5.74 13.86
C SER A 47 11.83 6.61 12.94
N TRP A 48 12.40 7.64 12.32
CA TRP A 48 11.68 8.52 11.39
C TRP A 48 11.18 7.77 10.13
N SER A 49 11.79 6.62 9.79
CA SER A 49 11.46 5.77 8.65
C SER A 49 10.59 4.56 9.00
N LEU A 50 10.26 4.39 10.29
CA LEU A 50 9.51 3.27 10.86
C LEU A 50 8.25 3.77 11.57
N ASN A 51 7.30 2.88 11.79
CA ASN A 51 6.14 3.10 12.65
C ASN A 51 6.27 2.30 13.95
N HIS A 52 5.35 2.54 14.88
CA HIS A 52 5.30 1.87 16.17
C HIS A 52 5.31 0.34 16.05
N GLU A 53 4.67 -0.20 15.02
CA GLU A 53 4.59 -1.62 14.75
C GLU A 53 5.94 -2.20 14.31
N ALA A 54 6.68 -1.51 13.43
CA ALA A 54 7.97 -1.96 12.90
C ALA A 54 9.15 -1.76 13.88
N GLU A 55 9.06 -0.77 14.78
CA GLU A 55 10.09 -0.50 15.79
C GLU A 55 10.38 -1.70 16.71
N VAL A 56 9.46 -2.66 16.82
CA VAL A 56 9.64 -3.88 17.63
C VAL A 56 10.85 -4.69 17.17
N CYS A 57 11.20 -4.63 15.88
CA CYS A 57 12.36 -5.36 15.35
C CYS A 57 13.69 -4.62 15.52
N ILE A 58 13.71 -3.42 16.09
CA ILE A 58 14.96 -2.73 16.40
C ILE A 58 15.74 -3.56 17.43
N GLY A 59 16.95 -3.97 17.04
CA GLY A 59 17.82 -4.81 17.85
C GLY A 59 17.59 -6.31 17.69
N GLU A 60 16.56 -6.74 16.94
CA GLU A 60 16.42 -8.15 16.56
C GLU A 60 17.54 -8.55 15.61
N THR A 61 18.19 -9.67 15.90
CA THR A 61 19.34 -10.13 15.12
C THR A 61 19.01 -11.31 14.23
N LEU A 62 17.98 -12.10 14.56
CA LEU A 62 17.56 -13.23 13.74
C LEU A 62 16.73 -12.75 12.54
N TYR A 63 17.07 -13.24 11.36
CA TYR A 63 16.26 -13.01 10.17
C TYR A 63 16.26 -14.18 9.20
N PHE A 64 15.21 -14.22 8.38
CA PHE A 64 15.13 -15.06 7.20
C PHE A 64 15.36 -14.22 5.95
N GLU A 65 16.26 -14.65 5.07
CA GLU A 65 16.50 -14.04 3.77
C GLU A 65 16.09 -15.01 2.67
N THR A 66 15.24 -14.53 1.76
CA THR A 66 14.83 -15.28 0.56
C THR A 66 16.02 -15.60 -0.34
N ALA A 67 15.96 -16.72 -1.05
CA ALA A 67 17.09 -17.21 -1.86
C ALA A 67 17.44 -16.30 -3.04
N ASP A 68 16.48 -15.49 -3.52
CA ASP A 68 16.70 -14.45 -4.54
C ASP A 68 17.23 -13.13 -3.95
N GLY A 69 17.38 -13.04 -2.62
CA GLY A 69 17.89 -11.88 -1.90
C GLY A 69 16.93 -10.69 -1.82
N ARG A 70 15.70 -10.81 -2.33
CA ARG A 70 14.77 -9.68 -2.46
C ARG A 70 14.10 -9.28 -1.15
N VAL A 71 13.84 -10.27 -0.30
CA VAL A 71 13.11 -10.10 0.96
C VAL A 71 13.94 -10.57 2.14
N ARG A 72 13.97 -9.74 3.19
CA ARG A 72 14.52 -10.10 4.50
C ARG A 72 13.51 -9.84 5.61
N VAL A 73 13.20 -10.84 6.42
CA VAL A 73 12.23 -10.73 7.53
C VAL A 73 12.95 -10.91 8.85
N TYR A 74 12.87 -9.90 9.72
CA TYR A 74 13.42 -9.91 11.08
C TYR A 74 12.31 -10.23 12.10
N GLY A 75 12.71 -10.73 13.26
CA GLY A 75 11.79 -10.96 14.37
C GLY A 75 12.46 -11.69 15.53
N SER A 76 11.73 -11.74 16.65
CA SER A 76 12.17 -12.43 17.85
C SER A 76 12.50 -13.90 17.58
N SER A 77 13.56 -14.39 18.23
CA SER A 77 13.92 -15.82 18.23
C SER A 77 12.85 -16.73 18.87
N ALA A 78 11.83 -16.15 19.52
CA ALA A 78 10.68 -16.88 20.01
C ALA A 78 9.71 -17.32 18.90
N TYR A 79 9.77 -16.72 17.71
CA TYR A 79 8.93 -17.10 16.58
C TYR A 79 9.48 -18.35 15.87
N SER A 80 8.56 -19.16 15.34
CA SER A 80 8.92 -20.38 14.61
C SER A 80 9.48 -20.06 13.23
N GLU A 81 10.28 -20.97 12.67
CA GLU A 81 10.77 -20.89 11.29
C GLU A 81 9.64 -20.64 10.28
N ASN A 82 8.53 -21.34 10.43
CA ASN A 82 7.34 -21.20 9.57
C ASN A 82 6.78 -19.77 9.59
N THR A 83 6.92 -19.05 10.70
CA THR A 83 6.42 -17.68 10.84
C THR A 83 7.21 -16.70 9.96
N PHE A 84 8.54 -16.79 9.96
CA PHE A 84 9.38 -15.98 9.08
C PHE A 84 9.17 -16.35 7.61
N ARG A 85 9.12 -17.65 7.31
CA ARG A 85 8.91 -18.14 5.95
C ARG A 85 7.55 -17.72 5.37
N ALA A 86 6.49 -17.78 6.16
CA ALA A 86 5.15 -17.33 5.75
C ALA A 86 5.16 -15.85 5.38
N ALA A 87 5.70 -14.99 6.25
CA ALA A 87 5.84 -13.56 6.00
C ALA A 87 6.68 -13.27 4.75
N ALA A 88 7.85 -13.90 4.62
CA ALA A 88 8.71 -13.72 3.46
C ALA A 88 8.05 -14.19 2.16
N THR A 89 7.20 -15.22 2.22
CA THR A 89 6.47 -15.75 1.07
C THR A 89 5.42 -14.75 0.58
N GLU A 90 4.62 -14.18 1.47
CA GLU A 90 3.61 -13.17 1.08
C GLU A 90 4.26 -11.92 0.49
N LEU A 91 5.33 -11.41 1.13
CA LEU A 91 6.08 -10.27 0.63
C LEU A 91 6.66 -10.54 -0.77
N ASN A 92 7.37 -11.66 -0.95
CA ASN A 92 8.07 -11.95 -2.20
C ASN A 92 7.11 -12.25 -3.36
N THR A 93 5.98 -12.92 -3.08
CA THR A 93 5.02 -13.30 -4.12
C THR A 93 4.21 -12.11 -4.65
N ARG A 94 4.02 -11.08 -3.82
CA ARG A 94 3.10 -9.96 -4.13
C ARG A 94 3.77 -8.73 -4.68
N ILE A 95 5.02 -8.48 -4.28
CA ILE A 95 5.68 -7.21 -4.59
C ILE A 95 5.75 -6.93 -6.09
N ASP A 96 5.94 -7.94 -6.94
CA ASP A 96 5.92 -7.74 -8.41
C ASP A 96 4.56 -7.30 -8.92
N GLY A 97 3.47 -7.86 -8.37
CA GLY A 97 2.11 -7.45 -8.71
C GLY A 97 1.84 -6.00 -8.33
N VAL A 98 2.30 -5.59 -7.14
CA VAL A 98 2.21 -4.21 -6.65
C VAL A 98 3.01 -3.29 -7.56
N LEU A 99 4.30 -3.53 -7.77
CA LEU A 99 5.16 -2.70 -8.62
C LEU A 99 4.62 -2.56 -10.05
N ASN A 100 4.06 -3.64 -10.62
CA ASN A 100 3.40 -3.59 -11.93
C ASN A 100 2.19 -2.64 -11.98
N ARG A 101 1.44 -2.47 -10.88
CA ARG A 101 0.37 -1.47 -10.78
C ARG A 101 0.93 -0.04 -10.78
N PHE A 102 2.09 0.15 -10.15
CA PHE A 102 2.87 1.39 -10.23
C PHE A 102 3.67 1.54 -11.54
N LYS A 103 3.52 0.64 -12.53
CA LYS A 103 4.26 0.68 -13.80
C LYS A 103 5.78 0.61 -13.65
N MET A 104 6.24 -0.11 -12.63
CA MET A 104 7.65 -0.32 -12.34
C MET A 104 7.99 -1.81 -12.26
N THR A 105 9.24 -2.14 -12.55
CA THR A 105 9.82 -3.44 -12.24
C THR A 105 10.55 -3.41 -10.89
N TRP A 106 10.92 -4.58 -10.37
CA TRP A 106 11.80 -4.67 -9.19
C TRP A 106 13.11 -3.90 -9.37
N ARG A 107 13.69 -4.00 -10.58
CA ARG A 107 14.94 -3.34 -10.92
C ARG A 107 14.80 -1.81 -10.85
N ASP A 108 13.71 -1.28 -11.39
CA ASP A 108 13.46 0.17 -11.36
C ASP A 108 13.24 0.65 -9.91
N PHE A 109 12.59 -0.17 -9.07
CA PHE A 109 12.29 0.17 -7.68
C PHE A 109 13.52 0.12 -6.76
N VAL A 110 14.44 -0.81 -6.96
CA VAL A 110 15.62 -1.02 -6.09
C VAL A 110 16.90 -0.46 -6.70
N ASP A 111 17.25 -0.85 -7.93
CA ASP A 111 18.58 -0.59 -8.49
C ASP A 111 18.72 0.84 -9.01
N GLU A 112 17.68 1.38 -9.64
CA GLU A 112 17.71 2.74 -10.21
C GLU A 112 17.48 3.80 -9.12
N ARG A 113 16.68 3.50 -8.08
CA ARG A 113 16.42 4.44 -6.99
C ARG A 113 17.48 4.45 -5.88
N SER A 114 18.11 3.32 -5.56
CA SER A 114 19.14 3.28 -4.50
C SER A 114 20.38 4.14 -4.80
N ALA A 115 20.56 4.55 -6.07
CA ALA A 115 21.61 5.48 -6.49
C ALA A 115 21.26 6.96 -6.24
N GLU A 116 19.97 7.31 -6.15
CA GLU A 116 19.47 8.69 -6.10
C GLU A 116 18.70 9.01 -4.79
N ALA A 117 18.18 7.99 -4.09
CA ALA A 117 17.47 8.11 -2.81
C ALA A 117 17.93 7.04 -1.78
N PRO A 118 17.92 7.33 -0.46
CA PRO A 118 18.40 6.41 0.58
C PRO A 118 17.61 5.09 0.79
N TYR A 119 16.68 4.72 -0.09
CA TYR A 119 15.70 3.63 0.13
C TYR A 119 15.47 2.79 -1.14
N PRO A 120 14.99 1.53 -1.02
CA PRO A 120 15.49 0.41 -0.23
C PRO A 120 16.32 -0.55 -1.11
N GLU A 121 17.43 -1.09 -0.60
CA GLU A 121 18.21 -2.14 -1.31
C GLU A 121 17.47 -3.49 -1.42
N ARG A 122 16.41 -3.67 -0.62
CA ARG A 122 15.59 -4.89 -0.51
C ARG A 122 14.34 -4.62 0.31
N LEU A 123 13.32 -5.46 0.14
CA LEU A 123 12.10 -5.41 0.92
C LEU A 123 12.35 -5.99 2.33
N THR A 124 12.18 -5.17 3.35
CA THR A 124 12.42 -5.57 4.75
C THR A 124 11.09 -5.78 5.48
N GLY A 125 10.92 -6.95 6.10
CA GLY A 125 9.78 -7.30 6.94
C GLY A 125 10.15 -7.34 8.42
N CYS A 126 9.20 -7.01 9.29
CA CYS A 126 9.30 -7.15 10.74
C CYS A 126 8.15 -7.99 11.29
N LEU A 127 8.44 -9.15 11.88
CA LEU A 127 7.45 -9.92 12.63
C LEU A 127 7.15 -9.22 13.96
N SER A 128 6.01 -8.55 14.02
CA SER A 128 5.69 -7.64 15.11
C SER A 128 4.45 -8.09 15.88
N SER A 129 4.61 -8.29 17.19
CA SER A 129 3.51 -8.58 18.10
C SER A 129 2.53 -7.40 18.27
N ARG A 130 2.86 -6.22 17.73
CA ARG A 130 2.00 -5.02 17.77
C ARG A 130 1.02 -4.96 16.60
N VAL A 131 1.24 -5.73 15.54
CA VAL A 131 0.30 -5.83 14.42
C VAL A 131 -0.81 -6.80 14.80
N THR A 132 -2.05 -6.35 14.71
CA THR A 132 -3.22 -7.17 15.04
C THR A 132 -3.53 -8.17 13.92
N ASN A 133 -4.24 -9.25 14.26
CA ASN A 133 -4.72 -10.21 13.25
C ASN A 133 -5.77 -9.63 12.28
N ALA A 134 -6.32 -8.45 12.56
CA ALA A 134 -7.25 -7.75 11.67
C ALA A 134 -6.49 -6.95 10.61
N ASN A 135 -5.40 -6.28 10.98
CA ASN A 135 -4.61 -5.46 10.06
C ASN A 135 -3.57 -6.29 9.29
N LEU A 136 -3.05 -7.37 9.89
CA LEU A 136 -2.04 -8.32 9.37
C LEU A 136 -0.69 -7.75 8.95
N ALA A 137 -0.63 -6.54 8.41
CA ALA A 137 0.59 -5.84 8.07
C ALA A 137 0.44 -4.32 8.30
N SER A 138 1.56 -3.62 8.25
CA SER A 138 1.61 -2.16 8.20
C SER A 138 2.85 -1.71 7.44
N GLY A 139 2.65 -1.07 6.29
CA GLY A 139 3.71 -0.52 5.45
C GLY A 139 4.32 0.77 6.00
N THR A 140 5.64 0.90 5.90
CA THR A 140 6.39 2.13 6.22
C THR A 140 7.45 2.36 5.15
N LEU A 141 8.23 3.44 5.27
CA LEU A 141 9.32 3.70 4.35
C LEU A 141 10.40 2.59 4.40
N ALA A 142 10.84 2.19 5.60
CA ALA A 142 11.96 1.25 5.73
C ALA A 142 11.54 -0.22 5.86
N ALA A 143 10.32 -0.52 6.31
CA ALA A 143 9.89 -1.89 6.54
C ALA A 143 8.38 -2.10 6.42
N VAL A 144 7.97 -3.37 6.29
CA VAL A 144 6.58 -3.81 6.48
C VAL A 144 6.50 -4.57 7.80
N ALA A 145 5.78 -4.05 8.78
CA ALA A 145 5.46 -4.79 10.00
C ALA A 145 4.39 -5.84 9.68
N ILE A 146 4.49 -7.04 10.28
CA ILE A 146 3.65 -8.20 9.93
C ILE A 146 3.23 -8.92 11.20
N ALA A 147 1.94 -9.24 11.31
CA ALA A 147 1.40 -10.06 12.38
C ALA A 147 2.03 -11.47 12.34
N PRO A 148 2.56 -12.00 13.44
CA PRO A 148 3.19 -13.31 13.43
C PRO A 148 2.20 -14.40 13.00
N TYR A 149 2.63 -15.25 12.07
CA TYR A 149 1.83 -16.38 11.59
C TYR A 149 1.72 -17.47 12.66
N HIS A 150 0.48 -17.77 13.06
CA HIS A 150 0.13 -18.80 14.04
C HIS A 150 -0.91 -19.78 13.46
N ARG A 151 -0.50 -20.56 12.45
CA ARG A 151 -1.25 -21.62 11.73
C ARG A 151 -2.06 -21.19 10.50
N SER A 152 -2.67 -20.02 10.52
CA SER A 152 -3.42 -19.50 9.36
C SER A 152 -3.62 -18.00 9.48
N TRP A 153 -3.59 -17.31 8.34
CA TRP A 153 -4.16 -15.97 8.22
C TRP A 153 -5.57 -16.02 7.61
N PRO A 154 -6.36 -14.94 7.72
CA PRO A 154 -7.65 -14.81 7.04
C PRO A 154 -7.56 -15.08 5.54
N TYR A 155 -8.70 -15.40 4.91
CA TYR A 155 -8.76 -15.65 3.47
C TYR A 155 -8.32 -14.44 2.66
N GLU A 156 -8.60 -13.24 3.16
CA GLU A 156 -8.29 -11.93 2.60
C GLU A 156 -6.84 -11.51 2.88
N ALA A 157 -6.04 -12.31 3.57
CA ALA A 157 -4.67 -11.95 3.94
C ALA A 157 -3.85 -11.48 2.75
N GLY A 158 -4.04 -12.15 1.61
CA GLY A 158 -3.33 -11.77 0.41
C GLY A 158 -3.66 -10.37 -0.11
N GLN A 159 -4.93 -10.00 -0.06
CA GLN A 159 -5.39 -8.66 -0.41
C GLN A 159 -4.81 -7.63 0.56
N ILE A 160 -4.85 -7.92 1.86
CA ILE A 160 -4.30 -7.06 2.92
C ILE A 160 -2.78 -6.84 2.75
N PHE A 161 -2.00 -7.89 2.50
CA PHE A 161 -0.56 -7.73 2.21
C PHE A 161 -0.31 -6.91 0.94
N THR A 162 -1.16 -7.05 -0.08
CA THR A 162 -1.04 -6.26 -1.32
C THR A 162 -1.30 -4.78 -1.05
N HIS A 163 -2.29 -4.47 -0.21
CA HIS A 163 -2.61 -3.11 0.24
C HIS A 163 -1.43 -2.48 1.00
N GLU A 164 -0.90 -3.17 2.01
CA GLU A 164 0.19 -2.65 2.83
C GLU A 164 1.52 -2.55 2.08
N LEU A 165 1.75 -3.43 1.09
CA LEU A 165 2.87 -3.27 0.16
C LEU A 165 2.70 -2.07 -0.76
N ALA A 166 1.47 -1.70 -1.12
CA ALA A 166 1.23 -0.47 -1.86
C ALA A 166 1.61 0.76 -1.03
N HIS A 167 1.30 0.77 0.26
CA HIS A 167 1.78 1.81 1.19
C HIS A 167 3.31 1.83 1.30
N TYR A 168 3.94 0.68 1.45
CA TYR A 168 5.41 0.59 1.44
C TYR A 168 6.01 1.21 0.17
N VAL A 169 5.46 0.88 -1.01
CA VAL A 169 5.92 1.46 -2.28
C VAL A 169 5.64 2.97 -2.31
N GLN A 170 4.44 3.43 -1.96
CA GLN A 170 4.09 4.86 -1.92
C GLN A 170 5.06 5.69 -1.08
N GLU A 171 5.37 5.24 0.13
CA GLU A 171 6.30 5.93 1.03
C GLU A 171 7.68 6.03 0.39
N ASN A 172 8.18 4.94 -0.21
CA ASN A 172 9.45 4.92 -0.93
C ASN A 172 9.44 5.79 -2.20
N LEU A 173 8.30 5.90 -2.87
CA LEU A 173 8.17 6.70 -4.10
C LEU A 173 8.04 8.19 -3.81
N SER A 174 7.46 8.58 -2.67
CA SER A 174 7.02 9.96 -2.38
C SER A 174 7.82 10.69 -1.30
N ARG A 175 8.62 10.01 -0.48
CA ARG A 175 9.40 10.65 0.61
C ARG A 175 10.89 10.47 0.44
N TYR A 176 11.65 11.54 0.62
CA TYR A 176 13.12 11.53 0.62
C TYR A 176 13.70 11.69 2.03
N ASN A 177 13.23 12.65 2.82
CA ASN A 177 13.68 12.87 4.20
C ASN A 177 12.59 13.42 5.13
N ALA A 178 11.37 13.65 4.62
CA ALA A 178 10.24 14.01 5.46
C ALA A 178 10.07 12.99 6.58
N ALA A 179 9.88 13.48 7.81
CA ALA A 179 9.61 12.63 8.98
C ALA A 179 8.17 12.09 9.03
N VAL A 180 7.28 12.63 8.19
CA VAL A 180 5.86 12.26 8.11
C VAL A 180 5.46 11.96 6.66
N PRO A 181 4.40 11.17 6.43
CA PRO A 181 3.83 10.95 5.10
C PRO A 181 3.50 12.27 4.39
N LEU A 182 3.83 12.36 3.10
CA LEU A 182 3.54 13.52 2.27
C LEU A 182 2.25 13.38 1.46
N LEU A 183 1.81 12.14 1.23
CA LEU A 183 0.56 11.89 0.53
C LEU A 183 -0.63 12.15 1.45
N PRO A 184 -1.69 12.83 0.96
CA PRO A 184 -2.94 12.94 1.69
C PRO A 184 -3.51 11.57 2.00
N TYR A 185 -4.14 11.43 3.17
CA TYR A 185 -4.67 10.17 3.66
C TYR A 185 -5.66 9.54 2.68
N TRP A 186 -6.61 10.32 2.13
CA TRP A 186 -7.52 9.85 1.10
C TRP A 186 -6.82 9.34 -0.17
N PHE A 187 -5.69 9.95 -0.56
CA PHE A 187 -4.98 9.58 -1.78
C PHE A 187 -4.21 8.27 -1.58
N ALA A 188 -3.44 8.18 -0.48
CA ALA A 188 -2.63 7.01 -0.17
C ALA A 188 -3.51 5.75 -0.03
N GLU A 189 -4.56 5.84 0.78
CA GLU A 189 -5.52 4.75 0.99
C GLU A 189 -6.31 4.43 -0.29
N GLY A 190 -6.71 5.44 -1.06
CA GLY A 190 -7.45 5.24 -2.31
C GLY A 190 -6.64 4.52 -3.39
N GLN A 191 -5.36 4.85 -3.53
CA GLN A 191 -4.44 4.15 -4.43
C GLN A 191 -4.15 2.73 -3.93
N ALA A 192 -3.87 2.55 -2.64
CA ALA A 192 -3.61 1.23 -2.06
C ALA A 192 -4.82 0.29 -2.24
N ALA A 193 -6.03 0.81 -2.03
CA ALA A 193 -7.28 0.10 -2.27
C ALA A 193 -7.41 -0.40 -3.73
N LEU A 194 -7.14 0.46 -4.73
CA LEU A 194 -7.18 0.02 -6.14
C LEU A 194 -6.09 -0.99 -6.48
N VAL A 195 -4.90 -0.85 -5.90
CA VAL A 195 -3.79 -1.80 -6.10
C VAL A 195 -4.13 -3.17 -5.53
N ALA A 196 -4.75 -3.21 -4.35
CA ALA A 196 -5.15 -4.43 -3.66
C ALA A 196 -6.41 -5.09 -4.24
N GLY A 197 -7.22 -4.34 -5.00
CA GLY A 197 -8.52 -4.80 -5.48
C GLY A 197 -9.63 -4.68 -4.44
N ASP A 198 -9.50 -3.75 -3.49
CA ASP A 198 -10.50 -3.44 -2.48
C ASP A 198 -11.77 -2.84 -3.11
N PRO A 199 -12.91 -2.91 -2.39
CA PRO A 199 -14.16 -2.33 -2.87
C PRO A 199 -14.03 -0.84 -3.20
N VAL A 200 -14.69 -0.44 -4.29
CA VAL A 200 -14.73 0.95 -4.74
C VAL A 200 -16.17 1.39 -4.82
N ALA A 201 -16.46 2.56 -4.25
CA ALA A 201 -17.80 3.11 -4.26
C ALA A 201 -18.25 3.29 -5.73
N PRO A 202 -19.50 2.97 -6.06
CA PRO A 202 -20.05 3.26 -7.37
C PRO A 202 -20.13 4.79 -7.57
N ALA A 203 -19.89 5.25 -8.80
CA ALA A 203 -19.85 6.68 -9.09
C ALA A 203 -21.14 7.42 -8.70
N TYR A 204 -22.31 6.78 -8.83
CA TYR A 204 -23.58 7.39 -8.43
C TYR A 204 -23.73 7.64 -6.92
N GLN A 205 -22.86 7.06 -6.08
CA GLN A 205 -22.80 7.32 -4.63
C GLN A 205 -21.79 8.42 -4.29
N HIS A 206 -21.23 9.14 -5.27
CA HIS A 206 -20.20 10.15 -5.02
C HIS A 206 -20.58 11.19 -3.96
N TYR A 207 -21.86 11.50 -3.75
CA TYR A 207 -22.35 12.45 -2.75
C TYR A 207 -22.44 11.89 -1.31
N ASP A 208 -22.30 10.58 -1.12
CA ASP A 208 -22.40 9.94 0.20
C ASP A 208 -21.17 10.25 1.09
N TYR A 209 -20.04 10.66 0.50
CA TYR A 209 -18.83 11.03 1.22
C TYR A 209 -17.96 12.03 0.44
N SER A 210 -17.33 12.97 1.13
CA SER A 210 -16.36 13.93 0.54
C SER A 210 -14.91 13.51 0.88
N PRO A 211 -14.29 12.61 0.11
CA PRO A 211 -13.00 11.99 0.46
C PRO A 211 -11.85 13.00 0.58
N LEU A 212 -11.85 14.06 -0.22
CA LEU A 212 -10.78 15.06 -0.22
C LEU A 212 -10.72 15.89 1.07
N ARG A 213 -11.70 15.79 1.97
CA ARG A 213 -11.64 16.44 3.30
C ARG A 213 -10.76 15.70 4.30
N ASP A 214 -10.38 14.46 3.98
CA ASP A 214 -9.61 13.60 4.85
C ASP A 214 -8.14 13.66 4.43
N ALA A 215 -7.53 14.84 4.59
CA ALA A 215 -6.12 15.06 4.28
C ALA A 215 -5.22 14.30 5.26
N THR A 216 -5.61 14.25 6.54
CA THR A 216 -4.91 13.48 7.58
C THR A 216 -5.81 12.42 8.22
N ARG A 217 -5.20 11.41 8.85
CA ARG A 217 -5.93 10.38 9.61
C ARG A 217 -6.73 10.95 10.78
N SER A 218 -6.26 12.04 11.39
CA SER A 218 -6.94 12.73 12.50
C SER A 218 -8.20 13.47 12.07
N GLU A 219 -8.26 13.90 10.82
CA GLU A 219 -9.42 14.62 10.25
C GLU A 219 -10.46 13.66 9.66
N ALA A 220 -10.05 12.43 9.37
CA ALA A 220 -10.91 11.43 8.72
C ALA A 220 -12.15 11.07 9.55
N GLY A 221 -13.30 11.05 8.88
CA GLY A 221 -14.56 10.62 9.48
C GLY A 221 -14.48 9.18 9.98
N ASN A 222 -15.21 8.84 11.05
CA ASN A 222 -15.22 7.49 11.63
C ASN A 222 -16.28 6.57 11.00
N VAL A 223 -16.33 6.50 9.67
CA VAL A 223 -17.19 5.58 8.92
C VAL A 223 -16.34 4.65 8.07
N SER A 224 -16.68 3.35 8.01
CA SER A 224 -15.86 2.34 7.34
C SER A 224 -15.93 2.44 5.81
N TYR A 225 -17.07 2.81 5.25
CA TYR A 225 -17.26 2.91 3.80
C TYR A 225 -16.47 4.05 3.15
N ARG A 226 -15.84 4.96 3.94
CA ARG A 226 -15.03 6.07 3.40
C ARG A 226 -13.90 5.60 2.49
N PHE A 227 -13.30 4.44 2.78
CA PHE A 227 -12.19 3.89 2.00
C PHE A 227 -12.63 3.55 0.56
N GLU A 228 -13.89 3.14 0.38
CA GLU A 228 -14.46 2.92 -0.94
C GLU A 228 -14.58 4.23 -1.74
N HIS A 229 -14.81 5.36 -1.05
CA HIS A 229 -14.84 6.70 -1.67
C HIS A 229 -13.45 7.27 -1.92
N TYR A 230 -12.46 6.97 -1.08
CA TYR A 230 -11.05 7.26 -1.36
C TYR A 230 -10.62 6.57 -2.66
N ALA A 231 -10.94 5.28 -2.79
CA ALA A 231 -10.68 4.50 -4.00
C ALA A 231 -11.42 5.08 -5.21
N LEU A 232 -12.65 5.57 -5.05
CA LEU A 232 -13.41 6.23 -6.12
C LEU A 232 -12.71 7.53 -6.58
N ALA A 233 -12.26 8.37 -5.65
CA ALA A 233 -11.56 9.60 -5.95
C ALA A 233 -10.24 9.35 -6.67
N TYR A 234 -9.43 8.41 -6.18
CA TYR A 234 -8.19 8.02 -6.84
C TYR A 234 -8.46 7.40 -8.22
N ARG A 235 -9.47 6.52 -8.34
CA ARG A 235 -9.87 5.91 -9.63
C ARG A 235 -10.22 6.95 -10.68
N TYR A 236 -10.91 8.02 -10.29
CA TYR A 236 -11.23 9.12 -11.19
C TYR A 236 -9.96 9.73 -11.79
N LEU A 237 -8.94 10.00 -10.97
CA LEU A 237 -7.65 10.52 -11.43
C LEU A 237 -6.92 9.51 -12.32
N GLU A 238 -6.82 8.24 -11.90
CA GLU A 238 -6.15 7.18 -12.66
C GLU A 238 -6.82 6.95 -14.02
N GLN A 239 -8.14 7.00 -14.11
CA GLN A 239 -8.87 6.80 -15.36
C GLN A 239 -8.65 7.93 -16.37
N ALA A 240 -8.59 9.18 -15.90
CA ALA A 240 -8.37 10.34 -16.76
C ALA A 240 -6.90 10.50 -17.19
N ASN A 241 -5.95 10.11 -16.34
CA ASN A 241 -4.53 10.43 -16.52
C ASN A 241 -3.63 9.20 -16.78
N GLY A 242 -4.09 8.01 -16.43
CA GLY A 242 -3.35 6.75 -16.52
C GLY A 242 -2.44 6.49 -15.32
N ALA A 243 -2.23 5.21 -15.01
CA ALA A 243 -1.45 4.76 -13.86
C ALA A 243 0.02 5.24 -13.89
N LEU A 244 0.65 5.35 -15.07
CA LEU A 244 2.03 5.85 -15.16
C LEU A 244 2.14 7.30 -14.67
N THR A 245 1.21 8.16 -15.08
CA THR A 245 1.15 9.56 -14.64
C THR A 245 0.95 9.65 -13.12
N MET A 246 0.12 8.78 -12.56
CA MET A 246 -0.08 8.71 -11.10
C MET A 246 1.17 8.25 -10.35
N THR A 247 2.00 7.37 -10.94
CA THR A 247 3.32 7.02 -10.38
C THR A 247 4.28 8.20 -10.46
N LEU A 248 4.36 8.88 -11.60
CA LEU A 248 5.24 10.05 -11.78
C LEU A 248 4.88 11.20 -10.84
N LEU A 249 3.61 11.33 -10.45
CA LEU A 249 3.19 12.26 -9.40
C LEU A 249 3.92 11.96 -8.08
N LEU A 250 4.07 10.69 -7.70
CA LEU A 250 4.78 10.31 -6.47
C LEU A 250 6.26 10.67 -6.55
N ASP A 251 6.89 10.39 -7.69
CA ASP A 251 8.30 10.76 -7.92
C ASP A 251 8.50 12.28 -7.83
N LEU A 252 7.57 13.06 -8.37
CA LEU A 252 7.61 14.52 -8.26
C LEU A 252 7.40 15.00 -6.81
N VAL A 253 6.54 14.34 -6.03
CA VAL A 253 6.39 14.61 -4.58
C VAL A 253 7.72 14.38 -3.87
N GLN A 254 8.41 13.27 -4.15
CA GLN A 254 9.70 12.99 -3.54
C GLN A 254 10.77 14.01 -3.96
N TYR A 255 10.80 14.40 -5.23
CA TYR A 255 11.68 15.46 -5.70
C TYR A 255 11.45 16.78 -4.93
N MET A 256 10.19 17.14 -4.69
CA MET A 256 9.84 18.34 -3.91
C MET A 256 10.23 18.22 -2.43
N ASP A 257 10.19 17.01 -1.86
CA ASP A 257 10.72 16.76 -0.51
C ASP A 257 12.24 16.93 -0.46
N TRP A 258 12.94 16.41 -1.48
CA TRP A 258 14.39 16.48 -1.59
C TRP A 258 14.90 17.93 -1.68
N THR A 259 14.25 18.79 -2.47
CA THR A 259 14.65 20.22 -2.55
C THR A 259 14.43 20.96 -1.24
N GLY A 260 13.43 20.55 -0.46
CA GLY A 260 13.09 21.14 0.83
C GLY A 260 12.37 22.48 0.77
N ASP A 261 12.07 22.99 -0.43
CA ASP A 261 11.39 24.27 -0.65
C ASP A 261 9.87 24.20 -0.38
N TYR A 262 9.31 22.99 -0.38
CA TYR A 262 7.86 22.73 -0.34
C TYR A 262 7.40 22.14 1.01
N ARG A 263 8.05 22.54 2.10
CA ARG A 263 7.71 22.07 3.46
C ARG A 263 6.41 22.69 3.98
N GLY A 264 5.75 21.92 4.84
CA GLY A 264 4.52 22.32 5.53
C GLY A 264 3.25 21.91 4.78
N GLU A 265 2.12 22.41 5.27
CA GLU A 265 0.78 22.07 4.79
C GLU A 265 0.10 23.31 4.19
N ILE A 266 -0.90 23.08 3.34
CA ILE A 266 -1.81 24.12 2.88
C ILE A 266 -3.07 24.16 3.77
N SER A 267 -3.97 25.12 3.53
CA SER A 267 -5.14 25.35 4.41
C SER A 267 -6.14 24.18 4.47
N THR A 268 -6.06 23.24 3.54
CA THR A 268 -6.90 22.04 3.49
C THR A 268 -6.24 20.82 4.15
N GLY A 269 -5.01 20.96 4.68
CA GLY A 269 -4.28 19.94 5.45
C GLY A 269 -3.29 19.12 4.61
N GLU A 270 -3.37 19.16 3.29
CA GLU A 270 -2.44 18.43 2.42
C GLU A 270 -1.03 19.04 2.50
N SER A 271 -0.02 18.18 2.33
CA SER A 271 1.35 18.65 2.22
C SER A 271 1.51 19.56 1.01
N ARG A 272 2.29 20.64 1.17
CA ARG A 272 2.58 21.56 0.06
C ARG A 272 3.29 20.85 -1.07
N ALA A 273 4.22 19.94 -0.77
CA ALA A 273 4.89 19.10 -1.77
C ALA A 273 3.89 18.31 -2.64
N PHE A 274 2.86 17.70 -2.05
CA PHE A 274 1.86 16.98 -2.83
C PHE A 274 1.05 17.91 -3.74
N VAL A 275 0.57 19.04 -3.21
CA VAL A 275 -0.29 19.96 -3.97
C VAL A 275 0.45 20.60 -5.13
N GLU A 276 1.69 21.03 -4.89
CA GLU A 276 2.53 21.62 -5.94
C GLU A 276 2.90 20.59 -7.00
N ALA A 277 3.17 19.34 -6.60
CA ALA A 277 3.40 18.26 -7.56
C ALA A 277 2.13 17.95 -8.37
N PHE A 278 0.96 17.92 -7.73
CA PHE A 278 -0.32 17.71 -8.40
C PHE A 278 -0.58 18.76 -9.49
N ASP A 279 -0.39 20.03 -9.16
CA ASP A 279 -0.60 21.14 -10.09
C ASP A 279 0.47 21.15 -11.20
N ALA A 280 1.72 20.82 -10.88
CA ALA A 280 2.81 20.74 -11.86
C ALA A 280 2.70 19.55 -12.82
N MET A 281 2.00 18.47 -12.45
CA MET A 281 1.80 17.31 -13.31
C MET A 281 0.80 17.55 -14.47
N GLU A 282 0.18 18.73 -14.53
CA GLU A 282 -0.80 19.10 -15.57
C GLU A 282 -1.93 18.08 -15.73
N LEU A 283 -2.39 17.49 -14.61
CA LEU A 283 -3.45 16.48 -14.61
C LEU A 283 -4.72 17.01 -15.27
N VAL A 284 -5.51 16.12 -15.86
CA VAL A 284 -6.77 16.45 -16.54
C VAL A 284 -7.97 15.76 -15.92
N ASP A 285 -9.13 16.39 -16.11
CA ASP A 285 -10.44 15.80 -15.85
C ASP A 285 -10.86 14.81 -16.96
N HIS A 286 -11.98 14.11 -16.80
CA HIS A 286 -12.51 13.17 -17.79
C HIS A 286 -12.84 13.81 -19.17
N ARG A 287 -12.83 15.15 -19.28
CA ARG A 287 -13.04 15.90 -20.52
C ARG A 287 -11.72 16.40 -21.12
N GLY A 288 -10.58 16.02 -20.55
CA GLY A 288 -9.26 16.47 -20.98
C GLY A 288 -8.94 17.92 -20.61
N ARG A 289 -9.65 18.53 -19.64
CA ARG A 289 -9.36 19.88 -19.16
C ARG A 289 -8.44 19.82 -17.95
N TYR A 290 -7.47 20.74 -17.89
CA TYR A 290 -6.58 20.88 -16.74
C TYR A 290 -7.35 20.88 -15.42
N LEU A 291 -6.84 20.10 -14.47
CA LEU A 291 -7.40 19.85 -13.16
C LEU A 291 -6.32 20.17 -12.13
N SER A 292 -6.36 21.38 -11.57
CA SER A 292 -5.57 21.68 -10.37
C SER A 292 -6.15 20.95 -9.16
N PHE A 293 -5.33 20.79 -8.13
CA PHE A 293 -5.75 20.24 -6.84
C PHE A 293 -6.91 21.04 -6.27
N GLY A 294 -6.80 22.38 -6.24
CA GLY A 294 -7.86 23.25 -5.73
C GLY A 294 -9.19 23.09 -6.47
N ARG A 295 -9.14 22.87 -7.79
CA ARG A 295 -10.34 22.58 -8.59
C ARG A 295 -10.90 21.20 -8.25
N PHE A 296 -10.05 20.18 -8.13
CA PHE A 296 -10.49 18.83 -7.78
C PHE A 296 -11.14 18.81 -6.38
N TYR A 297 -10.54 19.49 -5.41
CA TYR A 297 -11.07 19.67 -4.06
C TYR A 297 -12.45 20.35 -4.06
N ALA A 298 -12.62 21.45 -4.79
CA ALA A 298 -13.86 22.20 -4.81
C ALA A 298 -14.98 21.53 -5.61
N GLU A 299 -14.65 20.90 -6.74
CA GLU A 299 -15.61 20.38 -7.73
C GLU A 299 -15.75 18.84 -7.68
N TYR A 300 -15.15 18.14 -6.71
CA TYR A 300 -15.10 16.67 -6.64
C TYR A 300 -16.43 15.99 -7.01
N HIS A 301 -17.52 16.40 -6.36
CA HIS A 301 -18.82 15.78 -6.58
C HIS A 301 -19.38 16.03 -7.98
N GLU A 302 -19.15 17.22 -8.55
CA GLU A 302 -19.56 17.52 -9.92
C GLU A 302 -18.72 16.69 -10.91
N LEU A 303 -17.42 16.57 -10.67
CA LEU A 303 -16.48 15.86 -11.54
C LEU A 303 -16.75 14.36 -11.58
N VAL A 304 -17.01 13.73 -10.43
CA VAL A 304 -17.19 12.28 -10.30
C VAL A 304 -18.63 11.83 -10.59
N GLY A 305 -19.62 12.72 -10.43
CA GLY A 305 -21.02 12.41 -10.69
C GLY A 305 -21.43 12.38 -12.17
N MET A 306 -20.49 12.63 -13.10
CA MET A 306 -20.72 12.72 -14.54
C MET A 306 -20.38 11.44 -15.31
#